data_AF-A0A0V8ELU1-F1
#
_entry.id   AF-A0A0V8ELU1-F1
#
_cell.length_a   1.000
_cell.length_b   1.000
_cell.length_c   1.000
_cell.angle_alpha   90.00
_cell.angle_beta   90.00
_cell.angle_gamma   90.00
#
_symmetry.space_group_name_H-M   'P 1'
#
loop_
_entity.id
_entity.type
_entity.pdbx_description
1 polymer ?
#
loop_
_entity_poly.entity_id
_entity_poly.type
_entity_poly.pdbx_seq_one_letter_code
_entity_poly.pdbx_strand_id
1 'polypeptide(L)' 'MEFKKYRATRKNLELLRKVLNELGYNKYENYSTDEAYPVEHDINNLDLECFKIECWHSIYSLEINYRMQELEKEL' A
#
# COMPACT_ATOMS: atom_id res chain seq x y z
N MET A 1 16.77 -11.10 1.54
CA MET A 1 16.47 -10.39 0.28
C MET A 1 16.98 -8.96 0.44
N GLU A 2 17.56 -8.33 -0.57
CA GLU A 2 17.98 -6.92 -0.43
C GLU A 2 16.79 -5.97 -0.66
N PHE A 3 16.81 -4.78 -0.07
CA PHE A 3 15.73 -3.81 -0.27
C PHE A 3 15.75 -3.27 -1.69
N LYS A 4 14.61 -3.35 -2.39
CA LYS A 4 14.46 -2.83 -3.76
C LYS A 4 13.76 -1.47 -3.76
N LYS A 5 14.36 -0.48 -4.43
CA LYS A 5 13.74 0.83 -4.65
C LYS A 5 12.77 0.77 -5.83
N TYR A 6 11.47 0.81 -5.54
CA TYR A 6 10.42 0.88 -6.55
C TYR A 6 10.09 2.34 -6.92
N ARG A 7 9.69 2.57 -8.17
CA ARG A 7 9.09 3.83 -8.62
C ARG A 7 7.56 3.75 -8.48
N ALA A 8 6.90 4.87 -8.22
CA ALA A 8 5.43 4.94 -8.14
C ALA A 8 4.78 4.89 -9.53
N THR A 9 4.92 3.74 -10.21
CA THR A 9 4.25 3.45 -11.48
C THR A 9 2.93 2.72 -11.22
N ARG A 10 2.01 2.74 -12.20
CA ARG A 10 0.74 2.02 -12.10
C ARG A 10 0.92 0.54 -11.70
N LYS A 11 1.81 -0.18 -12.39
CA LYS A 11 2.13 -1.59 -12.10
C LYS A 11 2.58 -1.78 -10.65
N ASN A 12 3.44 -0.90 -10.13
CA ASN A 12 3.97 -1.04 -8.78
C ASN A 12 2.95 -0.68 -7.71
N LEU A 13 2.01 0.24 -8.00
CA LEU A 13 0.89 0.55 -7.12
C LEU A 13 -0.10 -0.61 -7.05
N GLU A 14 -0.42 -1.23 -8.18
CA GLU A 14 -1.27 -2.44 -8.21
C GLU A 14 -0.59 -3.61 -7.46
N LEU A 15 0.72 -3.79 -7.64
CA LEU A 15 1.51 -4.78 -6.89
C LEU A 15 1.51 -4.49 -5.39
N LEU A 16 1.71 -3.24 -4.98
CA LEU A 16 1.66 -2.83 -3.58
C LEU A 16 0.28 -3.10 -2.98
N ARG A 17 -0.81 -2.76 -3.68
CA ARG A 17 -2.18 -3.04 -3.22
C ARG A 17 -2.41 -4.53 -3.02
N LYS A 18 -1.93 -5.37 -3.95
CA LYS A 18 -1.99 -6.82 -3.81
C LYS A 18 -1.25 -7.31 -2.56
N VAL A 19 -0.05 -6.82 -2.32
CA VAL A 19 0.74 -7.18 -1.12
C VAL A 19 0.04 -6.75 0.17
N LEU A 20 -0.46 -5.52 0.23
CA LEU A 20 -1.20 -5.03 1.40
C LEU A 20 -2.41 -5.92 1.70
N ASN A 21 -3.16 -6.32 0.67
CA ASN A 21 -4.28 -7.25 0.85
C ASN A 21 -3.84 -8.66 1.30
N GLU A 22 -2.75 -9.21 0.75
CA GLU A 22 -2.23 -10.52 1.17
C GLU A 22 -1.78 -10.54 2.63
N LEU A 23 -1.25 -9.41 3.12
CA LEU A 23 -0.80 -9.24 4.50
C LEU A 23 -1.91 -8.77 5.45
N GLY A 24 -3.14 -8.57 4.96
CA GLY A 24 -4.28 -8.12 5.76
C GLY A 24 -4.31 -6.63 6.09
N TYR A 25 -3.46 -5.81 5.47
CA TYR A 25 -3.47 -4.35 5.55
C TYR A 25 -4.53 -3.75 4.60
N ASN A 26 -5.79 -4.17 4.76
CA ASN A 26 -6.89 -3.77 3.90
C ASN A 26 -7.56 -2.45 4.31
N LYS A 27 -7.13 -1.86 5.42
CA LYS A 27 -7.70 -0.60 5.93
C LYS A 27 -6.61 0.40 6.28
N TYR A 28 -6.92 1.67 6.14
CA TYR A 28 -6.11 2.76 6.67
C TYR A 28 -7.00 3.73 7.46
N GLU A 29 -6.41 4.35 8.47
CA GLU A 29 -7.07 5.37 9.28
C GLU A 29 -6.57 6.74 8.83
N ASN A 30 -7.47 7.67 8.58
CA ASN A 30 -7.11 9.08 8.45
C ASN A 30 -7.68 9.90 9.61
N TYR A 31 -6.87 10.85 10.08
CA TYR A 31 -7.28 11.82 11.09
C TYR A 31 -7.64 13.12 10.38
N SER A 32 -8.93 13.45 10.37
CA SER A 32 -9.39 14.78 10.00
C SER A 32 -9.39 15.65 11.26
N THR A 33 -8.95 16.91 11.15
CA THR A 33 -9.05 17.87 12.26
C THR A 33 -10.49 18.20 12.63
N ASP A 34 -11.43 17.93 11.72
CA ASP A 34 -12.86 18.18 11.90
C ASP A 34 -13.58 17.02 12.60
N GLU A 35 -12.93 15.86 12.73
CA GLU A 35 -13.53 14.66 13.31
C GLU A 35 -12.89 14.27 14.65
N ALA A 36 -13.73 13.85 15.60
CA ALA A 36 -13.29 13.48 16.95
C ALA A 36 -12.56 12.13 17.02
N TYR A 37 -12.73 11.29 16.00
CA TYR A 37 -12.15 9.96 15.91
C TYR A 37 -11.60 9.72 14.50
N PRO A 38 -10.56 8.88 14.33
CA PRO A 38 -10.07 8.51 13.02
C PRO A 38 -11.16 7.80 12.21
N VAL A 39 -11.22 8.09 10.92
CA VAL A 39 -12.10 7.40 9.98
C VAL A 39 -11.32 6.25 9.37
N GLU A 40 -11.91 5.06 9.46
CA GLU A 40 -11.37 3.86 8.84
C GLU A 40 -11.87 3.76 7.40
N HIS A 41 -10.93 3.58 6.46
CA HIS A 41 -11.21 3.48 5.03
C HIS A 41 -10.65 2.17 4.48
N ASP A 42 -11.40 1.52 3.58
CA ASP A 42 -10.93 0.33 2.86
C ASP A 42 -10.04 0.74 1.68
N ILE A 43 -8.80 0.24 1.64
CA ILE A 43 -7.82 0.57 0.60
C ILE A 43 -8.28 0.12 -0.80
N ASN A 44 -9.17 -0.86 -0.88
CA ASN A 44 -9.66 -1.43 -2.13
C ASN A 44 -10.66 -0.51 -2.83
N ASN A 45 -11.33 0.36 -2.07
CA ASN A 45 -12.27 1.34 -2.59
C ASN A 45 -11.56 2.60 -3.11
N LEU A 46 -10.26 2.76 -2.83
CA LEU A 46 -9.49 3.88 -3.33
C LEU A 46 -9.21 3.73 -4.82
N ASP A 47 -9.33 4.84 -5.56
CA ASP A 47 -8.67 4.95 -6.86
C ASP A 47 -7.14 4.92 -6.70
N LEU A 48 -6.43 4.86 -7.82
CA LEU A 48 -4.98 4.67 -7.80
C LEU A 48 -4.21 5.91 -7.30
N GLU A 49 -4.74 7.12 -7.52
CA GLU A 49 -4.10 8.37 -7.10
C GLU A 49 -4.27 8.57 -5.59
N CYS A 50 -5.47 8.38 -5.05
CA CYS A 50 -5.72 8.36 -3.61
C CYS A 50 -4.88 7.27 -2.94
N PHE A 51 -4.86 6.05 -3.50
CA PHE A 51 -4.04 4.96 -2.95
C PHE A 51 -2.55 5.29 -2.95
N LYS A 52 -2.03 5.97 -3.97
CA LYS A 52 -0.64 6.41 -3.99
C LYS A 52 -0.37 7.43 -2.87
N ILE A 53 -1.25 8.40 -2.65
CA ILE A 53 -1.07 9.41 -1.60
C ILE A 53 -1.09 8.74 -0.22
N GLU A 54 -2.10 7.91 0.03
CA GLU A 54 -2.37 7.35 1.35
C GLU A 54 -1.47 6.15 1.68
N CYS A 55 -1.15 5.29 0.71
CA CYS A 55 -0.53 3.98 0.99
C CYS A 55 0.91 3.83 0.44
N TRP A 56 1.42 4.75 -0.39
CA TRP A 56 2.75 4.56 -1.01
C TRP A 56 3.89 4.48 0.01
N HIS A 57 3.75 5.16 1.15
CA HIS A 57 4.75 5.14 2.21
C HIS A 57 4.98 3.72 2.78
N SER A 58 4.00 2.82 2.66
CA SER A 58 4.10 1.44 3.17
C SER A 58 5.19 0.62 2.48
N ILE A 59 5.67 1.06 1.30
CA ILE A 59 6.75 0.39 0.56
C ILE A 59 8.11 0.38 1.27
N TYR A 60 8.28 1.25 2.27
CA TYR A 60 9.48 1.31 3.10
C TYR A 60 9.51 0.23 4.19
N SER A 61 8.39 -0.47 4.44
CA SER A 61 8.39 -1.68 5.26
C SER A 61 9.17 -2.80 4.57
N LEU A 62 10.09 -3.43 5.30
CA LEU A 62 10.88 -4.56 4.78
C LEU A 62 9.99 -5.74 4.40
N GLU A 63 8.97 -6.04 5.20
CA GLU A 63 8.02 -7.12 4.94
C GLU A 63 7.27 -6.90 3.62
N ILE A 64 6.70 -5.70 3.44
CA ILE A 64 6.00 -5.33 2.20
C ILE A 64 6.96 -5.35 1.03
N ASN A 65 8.16 -4.79 1.18
CA ASN A 65 9.14 -4.74 0.09
C ASN A 65 9.56 -6.14 -0.37
N TYR A 66 9.82 -7.05 0.56
CA TYR A 66 10.19 -8.42 0.24
C TYR A 66 9.03 -9.19 -0.38
N ARG A 67 7.81 -9.02 0.14
CA ARG A 67 6.63 -9.65 -0.45
C ARG A 67 6.34 -9.13 -1.86
N MET A 68 6.54 -7.84 -2.12
CA MET A 68 6.46 -7.27 -3.47
C MET A 68 7.47 -7.94 -4.41
N GLN A 69 8.71 -8.16 -3.96
CA GLN A 69 9.75 -8.83 -4.76
C GLN A 69 9.45 -10.31 -5.04
N GLU A 70 8.78 -11.00 -4.12
CA GLU A 70 8.32 -12.38 -4.33
C GLU A 70 7.23 -12.43 -5.40
N LEU A 71 6.18 -11.62 -5.23
CA LEU A 71 5.06 -11.58 -6.18
C LEU A 71 5.47 -11.04 -7.55
N GLU A 72 6.45 -10.15 -7.63
CA GLU A 72 6.98 -9.67 -8.91
C GLU A 72 7.66 -10.77 -9.72
N LYS A 73 8.19 -11.82 -9.07
CA LYS A 73 8.78 -12.98 -9.76
C LYS A 73 7.72 -13.98 -10.26
N GLU A 74 6.52 -13.92 -9.69
CA GLU A 74 5.39 -14.78 -10.07
C GLU A 74 4.57 -14.20 -11.23
N LEU A 75 4.80 -12.93 -11.58
CA LEU A 75 4.16 -12.17 -12.67
C LEU A 75 4.97 -12.22 -13.97
#